data_AF-A0AAV3X9V1-F1
#
_entry.id   AF-A0AAV3X9V1-F1
#
_cell.length_a   1.000
_cell.length_b   1.000
_cell.length_c   1.000
_cell.angle_alpha   90.00
_cell.angle_beta   90.00
_cell.angle_gamma   90.00
#
_symmetry.space_group_name_H-M   'P 1'
#
loop_
_entity.id
_entity.type
_entity.pdbx_description
1 polymer ?
#
loop_
_entity_poly.entity_id
_entity_poly.type
_entity_poly.pdbx_seq_one_letter_code
_entity_poly.pdbx_strand_id
1 'polypeptide(L)'
;MGILKALILASILSVSTSLTVINAAVAYPEIPQTANAQAQPAANENRLPPRVANAVRQDLSRKTGIAPGQLRITQFSRQTWPDGCLGLPDPDQFCTQALVEGWRVVVTHQDQTWVYRTNDSGSLVKLDTAASQTKDTNKLKPVPIPASELPPPLTQGMIFRAISSGGFAGLTYETVLMNDGRLMRVRIGDANDSDRSVRQISPQQLREFQRLLQRNSLSRFNGMSYPAPSGSADFITVTISSSAGTTRYADIAQNNLPQPLQQVVQAWNQITSATQ
;
A
#
# COMPACT_ATOMS: atom_id res chain seq x y z
N MET A 1 63.90 -88.58 11.69
CA MET A 1 62.74 -88.19 10.86
C MET A 1 62.98 -86.77 10.32
N GLY A 2 63.00 -86.59 8.99
CA GLY A 2 62.83 -85.33 8.20
C GLY A 2 63.59 -84.05 8.64
N ILE A 3 64.64 -83.52 7.96
CA ILE A 3 64.70 -82.89 6.61
C ILE A 3 63.78 -81.63 6.55
N LEU A 4 64.12 -80.39 6.14
CA LEU A 4 64.95 -79.86 5.04
C LEU A 4 65.06 -78.31 5.15
N LYS A 5 66.27 -77.78 4.88
CA LYS A 5 66.70 -76.57 4.12
C LYS A 5 66.01 -75.19 4.22
N ALA A 6 66.90 -74.21 4.44
CA ALA A 6 67.06 -72.86 3.85
C ALA A 6 66.20 -72.44 2.65
N LEU A 7 65.92 -71.12 2.54
CA LEU A 7 66.07 -70.23 1.36
C LEU A 7 65.52 -68.81 1.73
N ILE A 8 66.34 -67.74 1.67
CA ILE A 8 66.51 -66.70 0.61
C ILE A 8 65.69 -65.40 0.81
N LEU A 9 66.41 -64.30 0.55
CA LEU A 9 66.12 -62.87 0.57
C LEU A 9 64.79 -62.41 -0.08
N ALA A 10 64.25 -61.31 0.44
CA ALA A 10 63.63 -60.27 -0.39
C ALA A 10 63.88 -58.87 0.21
N SER A 11 64.56 -58.05 -0.56
CA SER A 11 64.90 -56.65 -0.32
C SER A 11 63.67 -55.75 -0.51
N ILE A 12 63.41 -54.82 0.41
CA ILE A 12 62.53 -53.67 0.15
C ILE A 12 63.29 -52.41 0.58
N LEU A 13 63.88 -51.72 -0.39
CA LEU A 13 64.27 -50.32 -0.25
C LEU A 13 62.99 -49.48 -0.38
N SER A 14 62.51 -48.90 0.71
CA SER A 14 61.54 -47.80 0.65
C SER A 14 62.32 -46.49 0.48
N VAL A 15 62.37 -46.01 -0.77
CA VAL A 15 62.81 -44.63 -1.08
C VAL A 15 61.66 -43.70 -0.69
N SER A 16 61.82 -42.95 0.40
CA SER A 16 60.95 -41.82 0.71
C SER A 16 61.42 -40.60 -0.09
N THR A 17 60.85 -40.37 -1.27
CA THR A 17 60.98 -39.09 -1.96
C THR A 17 60.02 -38.08 -1.33
N SER A 18 60.57 -37.16 -0.54
CA SER A 18 59.88 -35.95 -0.14
C SER A 18 59.71 -35.04 -1.36
N LEU A 19 58.50 -34.90 -1.88
CA LEU A 19 58.17 -33.87 -2.88
C LEU A 19 58.08 -32.52 -2.15
N THR A 20 59.07 -31.66 -2.36
CA THR A 20 58.97 -30.24 -2.05
C THR A 20 58.05 -29.59 -3.08
N VAL A 21 56.87 -29.11 -2.64
CA VAL A 21 56.04 -28.25 -3.48
C VAL A 21 56.68 -26.86 -3.47
N ILE A 22 57.17 -26.44 -4.63
CA ILE A 22 57.66 -25.08 -4.85
C ILE A 22 56.42 -24.18 -4.96
N ASN A 23 56.10 -23.42 -3.92
CA ASN A 23 55.10 -22.36 -4.01
C ASN A 23 55.65 -21.24 -4.91
N ALA A 24 55.14 -21.12 -6.13
CA ALA A 24 55.35 -19.93 -6.94
C ALA A 24 54.57 -18.77 -6.30
N ALA A 25 55.29 -17.73 -5.87
CA ALA A 25 54.68 -16.50 -5.38
C ALA A 25 54.05 -15.74 -6.56
N VAL A 26 52.74 -15.82 -6.71
CA VAL A 26 51.94 -14.89 -7.50
C VAL A 26 51.69 -13.65 -6.64
N ALA A 27 52.24 -12.50 -7.05
CA ALA A 27 51.92 -11.21 -6.45
C ALA A 27 50.49 -10.82 -6.88
N TYR A 28 49.55 -10.90 -5.95
CA TYR A 28 48.21 -10.35 -6.13
C TYR A 28 48.25 -8.85 -5.78
N PRO A 29 47.61 -7.97 -6.56
CA PRO A 29 47.47 -6.58 -6.15
C PRO A 29 46.61 -6.51 -4.88
N GLU A 30 47.15 -5.88 -3.84
CA GLU A 30 46.40 -5.54 -2.63
C GLU A 30 45.30 -4.52 -3.01
N ILE A 31 44.04 -4.96 -2.96
CA ILE A 31 42.90 -4.05 -3.05
C ILE A 31 42.84 -3.28 -1.72
N PRO A 32 42.89 -1.94 -1.71
CA PRO A 32 42.77 -1.17 -0.48
C PRO A 32 41.40 -1.41 0.16
N GLN A 33 41.38 -2.02 1.34
CA GLN A 33 40.20 -2.15 2.19
C GLN A 33 39.83 -0.76 2.72
N THR A 34 39.11 0.00 1.90
CA THR A 34 38.42 1.20 2.37
C THR A 34 37.14 0.77 3.06
N ALA A 35 37.12 1.06 4.36
CA ALA A 35 36.02 1.14 5.30
C ALA A 35 34.62 0.72 4.81
N ASN A 36 34.01 -0.18 5.59
CA ASN A 36 32.57 -0.46 5.64
C ASN A 36 31.72 0.83 5.55
N ALA A 37 31.35 1.23 4.33
CA ALA A 37 30.12 1.93 4.08
C ALA A 37 29.08 0.85 3.84
N GLN A 38 28.37 0.48 4.90
CA GLN A 38 27.09 -0.21 4.76
C GLN A 38 26.24 0.68 3.84
N ALA A 39 26.07 0.27 2.58
CA ALA A 39 25.02 0.81 1.74
C ALA A 39 23.71 0.39 2.39
N GLN A 40 23.25 1.27 3.27
CA GLN A 40 21.96 1.20 3.93
C GLN A 40 20.92 1.04 2.82
N PRO A 41 20.05 0.01 2.86
CA PRO A 41 18.90 -0.05 1.96
C PRO A 41 18.15 1.28 2.09
N ALA A 42 17.82 1.89 0.96
CA ALA A 42 17.19 3.21 0.87
C ALA A 42 15.85 3.25 1.64
N ALA A 43 15.90 3.54 2.94
CA ALA A 43 14.75 3.75 3.80
C ALA A 43 14.10 5.14 3.59
N ASN A 44 14.31 5.76 2.43
CA ASN A 44 13.94 7.15 2.13
C ASN A 44 12.94 7.32 0.97
N GLU A 45 12.36 6.25 0.42
CA GLU A 45 11.34 6.41 -0.63
C GLU A 45 9.95 6.76 -0.08
N ASN A 46 9.74 6.61 1.23
CA ASN A 46 8.40 6.73 1.83
C ASN A 46 8.19 7.98 2.69
N ARG A 47 9.07 8.99 2.60
CA ARG A 47 8.98 10.23 3.40
C ARG A 47 9.07 11.47 2.51
N LEU A 48 8.10 12.36 2.64
CA LEU A 48 8.13 13.67 1.99
C LEU A 48 9.32 14.50 2.50
N PRO A 49 10.21 15.00 1.62
CA PRO A 49 11.31 15.87 2.03
C PRO A 49 10.77 17.11 2.75
N PRO A 50 11.36 17.52 3.90
CA PRO A 50 10.91 18.70 4.63
C PRO A 50 10.89 19.98 3.79
N ARG A 51 11.80 20.11 2.81
CA ARG A 51 11.83 21.24 1.87
C ARG A 51 10.56 21.29 1.02
N VAL A 52 10.13 20.16 0.46
CA VAL A 52 8.88 20.05 -0.31
C VAL A 52 7.67 20.35 0.57
N ALA A 53 7.61 19.74 1.76
CA ALA A 53 6.52 19.99 2.72
C ALA A 53 6.39 21.48 3.08
N ASN A 54 7.52 22.13 3.36
CA ASN A 54 7.56 23.55 3.71
C ASN A 54 7.19 24.43 2.52
N ALA A 55 7.69 24.12 1.31
CA ALA A 55 7.36 24.88 0.10
C ALA A 55 5.85 24.86 -0.19
N VAL A 56 5.22 23.69 -0.07
CA VAL A 56 3.77 23.54 -0.25
C VAL A 56 2.98 24.32 0.82
N ARG A 57 3.33 24.16 2.10
CA ARG A 57 2.64 24.89 3.19
C ARG A 57 2.79 26.40 3.06
N GLN A 58 3.98 26.87 2.70
CA GLN A 58 4.23 28.30 2.49
C GLN A 58 3.43 28.84 1.31
N ASP A 59 3.36 28.10 0.20
CA ASP A 59 2.58 28.52 -0.95
C ASP A 59 1.08 28.61 -0.64
N LEU A 60 0.53 27.57 -0.02
CA LEU A 60 -0.88 27.56 0.38
C LEU A 60 -1.19 28.64 1.42
N SER A 61 -0.28 28.86 2.38
CA SER A 61 -0.40 29.94 3.37
C SER A 61 -0.49 31.31 2.71
N ARG A 62 0.36 31.60 1.71
CA ARG A 62 0.29 32.87 0.95
C ARG A 62 -1.04 33.04 0.22
N LYS A 63 -1.62 31.95 -0.30
CA LYS A 63 -2.89 31.99 -1.06
C LYS A 63 -4.12 32.10 -0.17
N THR A 64 -4.09 31.58 1.06
CA THR A 64 -5.27 31.44 1.93
C THR A 64 -5.22 32.31 3.20
N GLY A 65 -4.04 32.79 3.59
CA GLY A 65 -3.82 33.46 4.87
C GLY A 65 -3.74 32.53 6.08
N ILE A 66 -3.91 31.21 5.90
CA ILE A 66 -3.81 30.23 6.99
C ILE A 66 -2.34 30.06 7.40
N ALA A 67 -2.05 30.01 8.69
CA ALA A 67 -0.67 29.86 9.16
C ALA A 67 -0.08 28.49 8.74
N PRO A 68 1.19 28.40 8.30
CA PRO A 68 1.78 27.14 7.83
C PRO A 68 1.69 25.99 8.85
N GLY A 69 1.72 26.29 10.15
CA GLY A 69 1.60 25.29 11.21
C GLY A 69 0.19 24.68 11.35
N GLN A 70 -0.84 25.36 10.84
CA GLN A 70 -2.23 24.86 10.84
C GLN A 70 -2.52 23.99 9.61
N LEU A 71 -1.69 24.08 8.57
CA LEU A 71 -1.83 23.33 7.33
C LEU A 71 -1.26 21.91 7.48
N ARG A 72 -2.14 20.92 7.54
CA ARG A 72 -1.78 19.52 7.75
C ARG A 72 -1.60 18.81 6.41
N ILE A 73 -0.38 18.35 6.15
CA ILE A 73 -0.12 17.42 5.05
C ILE A 73 -0.63 16.05 5.50
N THR A 74 -1.62 15.52 4.79
CA THR A 74 -2.27 14.25 5.11
C THR A 74 -1.81 13.12 4.20
N GLN A 75 -1.36 13.43 2.98
CA GLN A 75 -0.86 12.45 2.03
C GLN A 75 0.23 13.04 1.14
N PHE A 76 1.10 12.17 0.64
CA PHE A 76 2.06 12.49 -0.39
C PHE A 76 2.46 11.23 -1.16
N SER A 77 2.80 11.36 -2.43
CA SER A 77 3.37 10.28 -3.24
C SER A 77 4.39 10.84 -4.23
N ARG A 78 5.45 10.07 -4.52
CA ARG A 78 6.37 10.38 -5.61
C ARG A 78 5.63 10.16 -6.93
N GLN A 79 5.81 11.06 -7.89
CA GLN A 79 5.17 11.04 -9.21
C GLN A 79 6.17 11.51 -10.27
N THR A 80 5.95 11.10 -11.52
CA THR A 80 6.67 11.62 -12.68
C THR A 80 5.68 12.39 -13.55
N TRP A 81 5.95 13.66 -13.77
CA TRP A 81 5.08 14.57 -14.50
C TRP A 81 5.42 14.61 -15.99
N PRO A 82 4.45 14.90 -16.87
CA PRO A 82 4.63 14.82 -18.31
C PRO A 82 5.47 15.95 -18.91
N ASP A 83 5.65 17.06 -18.17
CA ASP A 83 6.30 18.28 -18.67
C ASP A 83 6.88 19.15 -17.53
N GLY A 84 7.62 20.18 -17.92
CA GLY A 84 8.21 21.18 -17.01
C GLY A 84 7.22 22.01 -16.20
N CYS A 85 5.92 21.94 -16.52
CA CYS A 85 4.84 22.58 -15.76
C CYS A 85 4.12 21.61 -14.83
N LEU A 86 4.66 20.41 -14.65
CA LEU A 86 4.09 19.36 -13.81
C LEU A 86 2.72 18.86 -14.31
N GLY A 87 2.45 19.02 -15.62
CA GLY A 87 1.15 18.77 -16.24
C GLY A 87 0.07 19.80 -15.89
N LEU A 88 0.46 20.98 -15.40
CA LEU A 88 -0.41 22.09 -15.03
C LEU A 88 0.06 23.38 -15.71
N PRO A 89 -0.04 23.53 -17.04
CA PRO A 89 0.33 24.76 -17.73
C PRO A 89 -0.53 25.94 -17.27
N ASP A 90 0.08 27.09 -17.02
CA ASP A 90 -0.68 28.35 -16.91
C ASP A 90 -1.14 28.79 -18.30
N PRO A 91 -2.20 29.63 -18.42
CA PRO A 91 -2.59 30.20 -19.70
C PRO A 91 -1.40 30.85 -20.41
N ASP A 92 -1.25 30.55 -21.70
CA ASP A 92 -0.17 31.03 -22.57
C ASP A 92 1.26 30.61 -22.17
N GLN A 93 1.40 29.67 -21.23
CA GLN A 93 2.70 29.13 -20.81
C GLN A 93 3.14 27.98 -21.72
N PHE A 94 4.35 28.08 -22.27
CA PHE A 94 5.03 26.94 -22.90
C PHE A 94 5.80 26.12 -21.86
N CYS A 95 5.53 24.82 -21.83
CA CYS A 95 6.17 23.86 -20.92
C CYS A 95 7.21 23.02 -21.67
N THR A 96 8.31 22.69 -21.00
CA THR A 96 9.29 21.78 -21.59
C THR A 96 8.69 20.38 -21.71
N GLN A 97 9.01 19.65 -22.78
CA GLN A 97 8.51 18.28 -23.01
C GLN A 97 9.35 17.20 -22.28
N ALA A 98 9.94 17.57 -21.15
CA ALA A 98 10.77 16.67 -20.37
C ALA A 98 9.98 16.11 -19.18
N LEU A 99 10.13 14.81 -18.91
CA LEU A 99 9.58 14.19 -17.72
C LEU A 99 10.23 14.79 -16.47
N VAL A 100 9.42 15.16 -15.48
CA VAL A 100 9.89 15.77 -14.23
C VAL A 100 9.52 14.89 -13.05
N GLU A 101 10.51 14.35 -12.35
CA GLU A 101 10.27 13.69 -11.07
C GLU A 101 9.82 14.69 -10.02
N GLY A 102 8.93 14.24 -9.13
CA GLY A 102 8.38 15.11 -8.12
C GLY A 102 7.41 14.46 -7.17
N TRP A 103 6.59 15.29 -6.53
CA TRP A 103 5.67 14.87 -5.47
C TRP A 103 4.25 15.37 -5.72
N ARG A 104 3.27 14.49 -5.55
CA ARG A 104 1.88 14.90 -5.31
C ARG A 104 1.70 15.03 -3.81
N VAL A 105 1.18 16.15 -3.33
CA VAL A 105 1.05 16.46 -1.89
C VAL A 105 -0.38 16.91 -1.60
N VAL A 106 -1.03 16.29 -0.61
CA VAL A 106 -2.39 16.66 -0.17
C VAL A 106 -2.29 17.38 1.17
N VAL A 107 -2.86 18.58 1.21
CA VAL A 107 -2.89 19.45 2.39
C VAL A 107 -4.32 19.72 2.81
N THR A 108 -4.56 19.73 4.11
CA THR A 108 -5.89 19.94 4.70
C THR A 108 -5.86 21.01 5.77
N HIS A 109 -6.97 21.72 5.91
CA HIS A 109 -7.26 22.60 7.03
C HIS A 109 -8.77 22.67 7.20
N GLN A 110 -9.27 22.23 8.37
CA GLN A 110 -10.70 22.02 8.62
C GLN A 110 -11.29 21.13 7.51
N ASP A 111 -12.37 21.58 6.85
CA ASP A 111 -13.05 20.83 5.79
C ASP A 111 -12.44 21.05 4.40
N GLN A 112 -11.41 21.89 4.27
CA GLN A 112 -10.81 22.23 2.99
C GLN A 112 -9.59 21.34 2.70
N THR A 113 -9.49 20.90 1.45
CA THR A 113 -8.38 20.07 0.95
C THR A 113 -7.80 20.69 -0.31
N TRP A 114 -6.47 20.70 -0.41
CA TRP A 114 -5.73 21.16 -1.57
C TRP A 114 -4.73 20.10 -2.01
N VAL A 115 -4.63 19.92 -3.31
CA VAL A 115 -3.70 19.01 -3.97
C VAL A 115 -2.63 19.84 -4.67
N TYR A 116 -1.39 19.57 -4.34
CA TYR A 116 -0.22 20.19 -4.92
C TYR A 116 0.58 19.18 -5.74
N ARG A 117 1.19 19.66 -6.81
CA ARG A 117 2.25 18.97 -7.55
C ARG A 117 3.53 19.75 -7.38
N THR A 118 4.63 19.06 -7.12
CA THR A 118 5.95 19.67 -6.99
C THR A 118 6.94 18.92 -7.84
N ASN A 119 8.06 19.55 -8.19
CA ASN A 119 9.25 18.81 -8.60
C ASN A 119 9.95 18.20 -7.37
N ASP A 120 10.96 17.35 -7.59
CA ASP A 120 11.61 16.58 -6.54
C ASP A 120 12.22 17.46 -5.42
N SER A 121 12.79 18.60 -5.80
CA SER A 121 13.42 19.55 -4.87
C SER A 121 12.43 20.44 -4.11
N GLY A 122 11.18 20.53 -4.57
CA GLY A 122 10.18 21.48 -4.08
C GLY A 122 10.42 22.92 -4.52
N SER A 123 11.32 23.18 -5.48
CA SER A 123 11.57 24.52 -6.02
C SER A 123 10.45 25.00 -6.95
N LEU A 124 9.70 24.07 -7.54
CA LEU A 124 8.47 24.34 -8.27
C LEU A 124 7.32 23.66 -7.53
N VAL A 125 6.31 24.43 -7.16
CA VAL A 125 5.07 23.95 -6.54
C VAL A 125 3.88 24.56 -7.26
N LYS A 126 2.94 23.73 -7.72
CA LYS A 126 1.72 24.16 -8.38
C LYS A 126 0.51 23.58 -7.68
N LEU A 127 -0.46 24.44 -7.39
CA LEU A 127 -1.78 24.03 -6.92
C LEU A 127 -2.52 23.39 -8.10
N ASP A 128 -2.87 22.12 -7.96
CA ASP A 128 -3.74 21.45 -8.92
C ASP A 128 -5.17 21.89 -8.60
N THR A 129 -5.62 22.99 -9.22
CA THR A 129 -6.94 23.55 -8.95
C THR A 129 -8.06 22.58 -9.31
N ALA A 130 -7.89 21.76 -10.34
CA ALA A 130 -8.89 20.76 -10.71
C ALA A 130 -9.01 19.66 -9.64
N ALA A 131 -7.89 19.21 -9.08
CA ALA A 131 -7.88 18.24 -7.98
C ALA A 131 -8.18 18.86 -6.60
N SER A 132 -8.04 20.19 -6.45
CA SER A 132 -8.29 20.94 -5.19
C SER A 132 -9.70 21.54 -5.12
N GLN A 133 -10.40 21.66 -6.24
CA GLN A 133 -11.77 22.16 -6.30
C GLN A 133 -12.76 21.09 -5.83
N THR A 134 -12.71 20.78 -4.55
CA THR A 134 -13.84 20.23 -3.79
C THR A 134 -14.45 21.36 -2.96
N LYS A 135 -14.86 22.45 -3.61
CA LYS A 135 -15.93 23.31 -3.04
C LYS A 135 -17.29 22.60 -2.98
N ASP A 136 -17.33 21.32 -3.37
CA ASP A 136 -18.37 20.35 -3.01
C ASP A 136 -17.99 19.62 -1.69
N THR A 137 -17.65 20.36 -0.64
CA THR A 137 -17.52 19.83 0.74
C THR A 137 -18.85 19.33 1.31
N ASN A 138 -19.85 18.97 0.49
CA ASN A 138 -21.11 18.47 1.04
C ASN A 138 -21.91 17.48 0.18
N LYS A 139 -21.23 16.57 -0.54
CA LYS A 139 -21.66 15.17 -0.70
C LYS A 139 -20.66 14.48 -1.61
N LEU A 140 -20.06 13.37 -1.15
CA LEU A 140 -19.74 12.31 -2.10
C LEU A 140 -21.02 12.05 -2.89
N LYS A 141 -21.02 12.39 -4.17
CA LYS A 141 -22.16 12.09 -5.05
C LYS A 141 -22.10 10.58 -5.30
N PRO A 142 -23.03 9.80 -4.74
CA PRO A 142 -22.99 8.37 -4.93
C PRO A 142 -23.37 8.08 -6.37
N VAL A 143 -22.63 7.18 -7.03
CA VAL A 143 -22.89 6.73 -8.40
C VAL A 143 -23.35 5.27 -8.37
N PRO A 144 -24.25 4.83 -9.26
CA PRO A 144 -24.64 3.42 -9.33
C PRO A 144 -23.45 2.52 -9.66
N ILE A 145 -23.36 1.37 -9.01
CA ILE A 145 -22.44 0.29 -9.38
C ILE A 145 -23.02 -0.42 -10.61
N PRO A 146 -22.27 -0.53 -11.73
CA PRO A 146 -22.71 -1.32 -12.87
C PRO A 146 -23.04 -2.76 -12.46
N ALA A 147 -24.13 -3.32 -12.99
CA ALA A 147 -24.57 -4.67 -12.62
C ALA A 147 -23.50 -5.74 -12.91
N SER A 148 -22.69 -5.53 -13.95
CA SER A 148 -21.54 -6.39 -14.31
C SER A 148 -20.40 -6.37 -13.30
N GLU A 149 -20.33 -5.35 -12.44
CA GLU A 149 -19.30 -5.21 -11.40
C GLU A 149 -19.80 -5.55 -10.00
N LEU A 150 -21.08 -5.95 -9.87
CA LEU A 150 -21.60 -6.41 -8.60
C LEU A 150 -21.01 -7.79 -8.27
N PRO A 151 -20.52 -8.00 -7.03
CA PRO A 151 -20.06 -9.32 -6.62
C PRO A 151 -21.25 -10.29 -6.54
N PRO A 152 -21.00 -11.62 -6.62
CA PRO A 152 -22.04 -12.63 -6.45
C PRO A 152 -22.81 -12.45 -5.14
N PRO A 153 -24.10 -12.84 -5.07
CA PRO A 153 -24.86 -12.81 -3.82
C PRO A 153 -24.14 -13.54 -2.68
N LEU A 154 -24.41 -13.14 -1.45
CA LEU A 154 -23.90 -13.84 -0.28
C LEU A 154 -24.41 -15.29 -0.27
N THR A 155 -23.52 -16.25 -0.03
CA THR A 155 -23.89 -17.66 0.10
C THR A 155 -24.43 -17.96 1.49
N GLN A 156 -24.98 -19.16 1.67
CA GLN A 156 -25.66 -19.54 2.91
C GLN A 156 -24.75 -19.46 4.13
N GLY A 157 -25.19 -18.72 5.15
CA GLY A 157 -24.47 -18.49 6.38
C GLY A 157 -23.54 -17.27 6.37
N MET A 158 -23.25 -16.65 5.23
CA MET A 158 -22.51 -15.37 5.21
C MET A 158 -23.43 -14.23 5.66
N ILE A 159 -23.00 -13.46 6.65
CA ILE A 159 -23.74 -12.27 7.12
C ILE A 159 -23.15 -10.96 6.60
N PHE A 160 -21.86 -10.97 6.26
CA PHE A 160 -21.17 -9.80 5.74
C PHE A 160 -19.95 -10.23 4.92
N ARG A 161 -19.67 -9.50 3.85
CA ARG A 161 -18.47 -9.65 3.03
C ARG A 161 -17.89 -8.28 2.74
N ALA A 162 -16.57 -8.15 2.79
CA ALA A 162 -15.83 -7.01 2.29
C ALA A 162 -14.79 -7.47 1.27
N ILE A 163 -14.81 -6.90 0.06
CA ILE A 163 -13.79 -7.09 -0.97
C ILE A 163 -13.00 -5.79 -1.08
N SER A 164 -11.72 -5.82 -0.71
CA SER A 164 -10.81 -4.69 -0.83
C SER A 164 -9.87 -4.93 -2.01
N SER A 165 -9.80 -3.99 -2.94
CA SER A 165 -8.95 -4.08 -4.13
C SER A 165 -8.26 -2.74 -4.41
N GLY A 166 -7.04 -2.80 -4.94
CA GLY A 166 -6.26 -1.62 -5.33
C GLY A 166 -5.09 -1.35 -4.39
N GLY A 167 -4.81 -0.06 -4.16
CA GLY A 167 -3.57 0.37 -3.53
C GLY A 167 -2.33 0.14 -4.40
N PHE A 168 -1.16 0.53 -3.89
CA PHE A 168 0.13 0.41 -4.60
C PHE A 168 0.47 -1.01 -5.04
N ALA A 169 0.08 -2.01 -4.24
CA ALA A 169 0.36 -3.41 -4.53
C ALA A 169 -0.66 -4.05 -5.48
N GLY A 170 -1.77 -3.36 -5.78
CA GLY A 170 -2.83 -3.88 -6.66
C GLY A 170 -3.49 -5.17 -6.17
N LEU A 171 -3.43 -5.44 -4.87
CA LEU A 171 -3.90 -6.71 -4.31
C LEU A 171 -5.40 -6.68 -4.05
N THR A 172 -6.04 -7.83 -4.26
CA THR A 172 -7.45 -8.01 -3.92
C THR A 172 -7.59 -9.02 -2.78
N TYR A 173 -8.32 -8.65 -1.75
CA TYR A 173 -8.65 -9.51 -0.63
C TYR A 173 -10.16 -9.55 -0.44
N GLU A 174 -10.68 -10.75 -0.20
CA GLU A 174 -12.04 -10.96 0.26
C GLU A 174 -12.01 -11.36 1.73
N THR A 175 -12.83 -10.71 2.54
CA THR A 175 -13.02 -11.04 3.96
C THR A 175 -14.50 -11.27 4.22
N VAL A 176 -14.84 -12.44 4.74
CA VAL A 176 -16.21 -12.90 4.98
C VAL A 176 -16.41 -13.15 6.47
N LEU A 177 -17.55 -12.69 7.00
CA LEU A 177 -18.04 -13.05 8.32
C LEU A 177 -19.26 -13.96 8.20
N MET A 178 -19.16 -15.13 8.84
CA MET A 178 -20.21 -16.14 8.92
C MET A 178 -21.13 -15.90 10.12
N ASN A 179 -22.34 -16.47 10.05
CA ASN A 179 -23.35 -16.41 11.10
C ASN A 179 -22.98 -17.19 12.38
N ASP A 180 -21.99 -18.07 12.30
CA ASP A 180 -21.40 -18.79 13.43
C ASP A 180 -20.21 -18.04 14.06
N GLY A 181 -19.83 -16.87 13.52
CA GLY A 181 -18.73 -16.05 14.02
C GLY A 181 -17.36 -16.37 13.40
N ARG A 182 -17.27 -17.28 12.43
CA ARG A 182 -16.04 -17.45 11.65
C ARG A 182 -15.80 -16.24 10.75
N LEU A 183 -14.62 -15.65 10.88
CA LEU A 183 -14.10 -14.60 10.02
C LEU A 183 -13.00 -15.22 9.15
N MET A 184 -13.19 -15.17 7.83
CA MET A 184 -12.27 -15.75 6.85
C MET A 184 -11.76 -14.64 5.94
N ARG A 185 -10.45 -14.59 5.70
CA ARG A 185 -9.83 -13.71 4.71
C ARG A 185 -9.06 -14.53 3.70
N VAL A 186 -9.16 -14.19 2.43
CA VAL A 186 -8.42 -14.82 1.34
C VAL A 186 -7.95 -13.76 0.35
N ARG A 187 -6.74 -13.91 -0.17
CA ARG A 187 -6.24 -13.14 -1.32
C ARG A 187 -6.81 -13.72 -2.61
N ILE A 188 -7.35 -12.88 -3.49
CA ILE A 188 -7.89 -13.31 -4.78
C ILE A 188 -6.81 -13.17 -5.85
N GLY A 189 -6.67 -14.20 -6.70
CA GLY A 189 -5.85 -14.14 -7.91
C GLY A 189 -4.47 -14.78 -7.82
N ASP A 190 -4.12 -15.43 -6.70
CA ASP A 190 -2.98 -16.34 -6.64
C ASP A 190 -3.45 -17.80 -6.74
N ALA A 191 -2.84 -18.57 -7.64
CA ALA A 191 -3.19 -19.98 -7.88
C ALA A 191 -2.90 -20.91 -6.68
N ASN A 192 -2.26 -20.38 -5.63
CA ASN A 192 -1.73 -21.13 -4.49
C ASN A 192 -2.42 -20.83 -3.15
N ASP A 193 -3.53 -20.08 -3.12
CA ASP A 193 -4.24 -19.72 -1.88
C ASP A 193 -3.30 -19.16 -0.79
N SER A 194 -2.26 -18.42 -1.20
CA SER A 194 -1.04 -18.17 -0.40
C SER A 194 -1.29 -17.40 0.90
N ASP A 195 -2.43 -16.72 0.98
CA ASP A 195 -2.76 -15.83 2.10
C ASP A 195 -4.24 -16.03 2.49
N ARG A 196 -4.50 -17.14 3.18
CA ARG A 196 -5.81 -17.48 3.77
C ARG A 196 -5.69 -17.50 5.29
N SER A 197 -6.59 -16.78 5.96
CA SER A 197 -6.74 -16.85 7.42
C SER A 197 -8.19 -17.12 7.80
N VAL A 198 -8.37 -17.89 8.87
CA VAL A 198 -9.67 -18.19 9.48
C VAL A 198 -9.54 -18.01 10.98
N ARG A 199 -10.47 -17.27 11.58
CA ARG A 199 -10.54 -17.13 13.04
C ARG A 199 -11.96 -16.95 13.54
N GLN A 200 -12.12 -17.08 14.84
CA GLN A 200 -13.41 -16.93 15.51
C GLN A 200 -13.50 -15.54 16.18
N ILE A 201 -14.59 -14.81 15.95
CA ILE A 201 -14.90 -13.60 16.73
C ILE A 201 -15.75 -13.95 17.95
N SER A 202 -15.75 -13.09 18.96
CA SER A 202 -16.56 -13.36 20.16
C SER A 202 -18.07 -13.35 19.81
N PRO A 203 -18.89 -14.15 20.51
CA PRO A 203 -20.34 -14.12 20.34
C PRO A 203 -20.95 -12.73 20.61
N GLN A 204 -20.33 -11.93 21.48
CA GLN A 204 -20.76 -10.57 21.74
C GLN A 204 -20.52 -9.67 20.53
N GLN A 205 -19.31 -9.65 19.97
CA GLN A 205 -18.97 -8.87 18.76
C GLN A 205 -19.89 -9.24 17.58
N LEU A 206 -20.16 -10.54 17.40
CA LEU A 206 -21.05 -11.03 16.35
C LEU A 206 -22.47 -10.45 16.51
N ARG A 207 -23.04 -10.54 17.71
CA ARG A 207 -24.39 -10.03 17.99
C ARG A 207 -24.48 -8.52 17.84
N GLU A 208 -23.47 -7.78 18.30
CA GLU A 208 -23.41 -6.32 18.17
C GLU A 208 -23.37 -5.90 16.71
N PHE A 209 -22.54 -6.57 15.90
CA PHE A 209 -22.45 -6.30 14.47
C PHE A 209 -23.74 -6.63 13.72
N GLN A 210 -24.36 -7.78 14.00
CA GLN A 210 -25.66 -8.15 13.42
C GLN A 210 -26.76 -7.11 13.74
N ARG A 211 -26.82 -6.62 15.00
CA ARG A 211 -27.75 -5.55 15.38
C ARG A 211 -27.46 -4.25 14.64
N LEU A 212 -26.18 -3.93 14.44
CA LEU A 212 -25.77 -2.73 13.71
C LEU A 212 -26.22 -2.76 12.24
N LEU A 213 -26.08 -3.92 11.58
CA LEU A 213 -26.54 -4.12 10.20
C LEU A 213 -28.07 -3.94 10.08
N GLN A 214 -28.84 -4.41 11.07
CA GLN A 214 -30.29 -4.28 11.09
C GLN A 214 -30.75 -2.83 11.31
N ARG A 215 -30.08 -2.07 12.18
CA ARG A 215 -30.48 -0.69 12.55
C ARG A 215 -30.22 0.33 11.45
N ASN A 216 -29.14 0.18 10.69
CA ASN A 216 -28.63 1.23 9.80
C ASN A 216 -29.31 1.34 8.44
N SER A 217 -30.41 0.60 8.20
CA SER A 217 -31.21 0.68 6.96
C SER A 217 -30.34 0.64 5.69
N LEU A 218 -29.38 -0.28 5.63
CA LEU A 218 -28.35 -0.30 4.58
C LEU A 218 -28.91 -0.49 3.17
N SER A 219 -30.16 -0.96 3.04
CA SER A 219 -30.86 -1.10 1.76
C SER A 219 -30.95 0.18 0.95
N ARG A 220 -30.96 1.35 1.61
CA ARG A 220 -30.97 2.66 0.91
C ARG A 220 -29.66 2.98 0.18
N PHE A 221 -28.60 2.22 0.43
CA PHE A 221 -27.29 2.36 -0.20
C PHE A 221 -26.96 1.19 -1.13
N ASN A 222 -27.91 0.29 -1.34
CA ASN A 222 -27.73 -0.86 -2.21
C ASN A 222 -27.44 -0.40 -3.65
N GLY A 223 -26.41 -0.99 -4.26
CA GLY A 223 -25.97 -0.66 -5.60
C GLY A 223 -25.27 0.70 -5.71
N MET A 224 -24.93 1.36 -4.61
CA MET A 224 -24.28 2.68 -4.64
C MET A 224 -22.77 2.58 -4.43
N SER A 225 -22.03 3.37 -5.20
CA SER A 225 -20.60 3.59 -5.08
C SER A 225 -20.29 5.02 -4.64
N TYR A 226 -19.37 5.13 -3.68
CA TYR A 226 -18.85 6.36 -3.13
C TYR A 226 -17.39 6.51 -3.59
N PRO A 227 -17.15 7.12 -4.77
CA PRO A 227 -15.83 7.14 -5.39
C PRO A 227 -14.84 8.00 -4.60
N ALA A 228 -13.56 7.77 -4.83
CA ALA A 228 -12.52 8.65 -4.29
C ALA A 228 -12.72 10.09 -4.82
N PRO A 229 -12.38 11.12 -4.04
CA PRO A 229 -12.36 12.49 -4.53
C PRO A 229 -11.47 12.63 -5.77
N SER A 230 -11.80 13.54 -6.67
CA SER A 230 -11.02 13.79 -7.88
C SER A 230 -9.54 14.04 -7.56
N GLY A 231 -8.67 13.45 -8.38
CA GLY A 231 -7.22 13.52 -8.21
C GLY A 231 -6.65 12.52 -7.21
N SER A 232 -7.45 11.79 -6.42
CA SER A 232 -6.96 10.73 -5.54
C SER A 232 -6.27 9.62 -6.35
N ALA A 233 -5.17 9.08 -5.81
CA ALA A 233 -4.43 7.97 -6.38
C ALA A 233 -4.19 6.91 -5.29
N ASP A 234 -3.89 5.69 -5.71
CA ASP A 234 -3.43 4.57 -4.85
C ASP A 234 -4.37 4.24 -3.68
N PHE A 235 -5.65 4.59 -3.79
CA PHE A 235 -6.66 4.28 -2.81
C PHE A 235 -7.13 2.82 -2.95
N ILE A 236 -7.69 2.29 -1.87
CA ILE A 236 -8.30 0.98 -1.87
C ILE A 236 -9.80 1.17 -2.09
N THR A 237 -10.33 0.47 -3.09
CA THR A 237 -11.77 0.34 -3.28
C THR A 237 -12.27 -0.82 -2.42
N VAL A 238 -13.21 -0.54 -1.53
CA VAL A 238 -13.84 -1.53 -0.67
C VAL A 238 -15.30 -1.71 -1.07
N THR A 239 -15.68 -2.93 -1.43
CA THR A 239 -17.07 -3.32 -1.70
C THR A 239 -17.58 -4.17 -0.54
N ILE A 240 -18.56 -3.66 0.19
CA ILE A 240 -19.21 -4.36 1.31
C ILE A 240 -20.58 -4.90 0.87
N SER A 241 -20.89 -6.13 1.28
CA SER A 241 -22.17 -6.79 1.02
C SER A 241 -22.76 -7.32 2.32
N SER A 242 -24.06 -7.13 2.50
CA SER A 242 -24.88 -7.74 3.56
C SER A 242 -26.19 -8.24 2.95
N SER A 243 -27.08 -8.85 3.75
CA SER A 243 -28.43 -9.19 3.30
C SER A 243 -29.26 -7.98 2.84
N ALA A 244 -28.90 -6.76 3.26
CA ALA A 244 -29.59 -5.54 2.88
C ALA A 244 -29.12 -4.98 1.51
N GLY A 245 -27.98 -5.43 0.99
CA GLY A 245 -27.44 -4.95 -0.28
C GLY A 245 -25.92 -4.81 -0.30
N THR A 246 -25.43 -4.29 -1.42
CA THR A 246 -24.01 -4.07 -1.70
C THR A 246 -23.71 -2.58 -1.86
N THR A 247 -22.65 -2.10 -1.23
CA THR A 247 -22.18 -0.71 -1.34
C THR A 247 -20.68 -0.72 -1.58
N ARG A 248 -20.19 0.20 -2.40
CA ARG A 248 -18.76 0.37 -2.69
C ARG A 248 -18.28 1.73 -2.21
N TYR A 249 -17.08 1.82 -1.67
CA TYR A 249 -16.46 3.11 -1.33
C TYR A 249 -14.95 3.07 -1.53
N ALA A 250 -14.34 4.23 -1.76
CA ALA A 250 -12.90 4.39 -1.62
C ALA A 250 -12.54 4.62 -0.16
N ASP A 251 -11.53 3.93 0.36
CA ASP A 251 -11.06 4.05 1.75
C ASP A 251 -10.74 5.49 2.17
N ILE A 252 -10.15 6.28 1.27
CA ILE A 252 -9.88 7.71 1.45
C ILE A 252 -11.14 8.54 1.72
N ALA A 253 -12.30 8.07 1.28
CA ALA A 253 -13.59 8.73 1.47
C ALA A 253 -14.36 8.24 2.70
N GLN A 254 -13.81 7.31 3.49
CA GLN A 254 -14.52 6.66 4.59
C GLN A 254 -15.15 7.65 5.58
N ASN A 255 -14.43 8.73 5.94
CA ASN A 255 -14.91 9.74 6.88
C ASN A 255 -16.01 10.65 6.33
N ASN A 256 -16.26 10.58 5.01
CA ASN A 256 -17.24 11.39 4.30
C ASN A 256 -18.45 10.56 3.85
N LEU A 257 -18.49 9.26 4.19
CA LEU A 257 -19.65 8.41 3.92
C LEU A 257 -20.88 8.87 4.73
N PRO A 258 -22.10 8.55 4.31
CA PRO A 258 -23.28 8.69 5.17
C PRO A 258 -23.07 8.00 6.53
N GLN A 259 -23.52 8.65 7.61
CA GLN A 259 -23.32 8.17 8.99
C GLN A 259 -23.67 6.67 9.20
N PRO A 260 -24.76 6.12 8.63
CA PRO A 260 -25.06 4.70 8.80
C PRO A 260 -23.96 3.78 8.23
N LEU A 261 -23.36 4.15 7.08
CA LEU A 261 -22.25 3.40 6.48
C LEU A 261 -20.98 3.57 7.30
N GLN A 262 -20.69 4.76 7.81
CA GLN A 262 -19.52 4.99 8.66
C GLN A 262 -19.52 4.07 9.88
N GLN A 263 -20.66 3.95 10.57
CA GLN A 263 -20.77 3.08 11.74
C GLN A 263 -20.48 1.61 11.40
N VAL A 264 -21.03 1.12 10.29
CA VAL A 264 -20.81 -0.27 9.85
C VAL A 264 -19.35 -0.50 9.48
N VAL A 265 -18.74 0.43 8.73
CA VAL A 265 -17.32 0.33 8.35
C VAL A 265 -16.41 0.41 9.57
N GLN A 266 -16.68 1.28 10.54
CA GLN A 266 -15.90 1.38 11.77
C GLN A 266 -15.99 0.09 12.60
N ALA A 267 -17.19 -0.45 12.80
CA ALA A 267 -17.39 -1.71 13.50
C ALA A 267 -16.73 -2.88 12.76
N TRP A 268 -16.82 -2.90 11.43
CA TRP A 268 -16.13 -3.88 10.60
C TRP A 268 -14.62 -3.81 10.79
N ASN A 269 -14.05 -2.60 10.72
CA ASN A 269 -12.62 -2.38 10.92
C ASN A 269 -12.17 -2.86 12.31
N GLN A 270 -12.95 -2.63 13.36
CA GLN A 270 -12.66 -3.15 14.71
C GLN A 270 -12.69 -4.67 14.76
N ILE A 271 -13.67 -5.28 14.09
CA ILE A 271 -13.74 -6.74 13.99
C ILE A 271 -12.51 -7.25 13.26
N THR A 272 -12.06 -6.60 12.18
CA THR A 272 -10.93 -7.05 11.34
C THR A 272 -9.56 -6.54 11.78
N SER A 273 -9.42 -5.58 12.69
CA SER A 273 -8.13 -4.98 13.07
C SER A 273 -7.32 -5.80 14.07
N ALA A 274 -7.86 -6.88 14.62
CA ALA A 274 -7.11 -7.88 15.39
C ALA A 274 -6.16 -8.71 14.49
N THR A 275 -5.61 -8.09 13.45
CA THR A 275 -4.88 -8.70 12.32
C THR A 275 -3.59 -7.91 12.00
N GLN A 276 -3.10 -7.08 12.93
CA GLN A 276 -1.74 -6.53 12.90
C GLN A 276 -0.96 -7.01 14.11
#